data_AF-A0A964PQB0-F1
#
_entry.id   AF-A0A964PQB0-F1
#
_cell.length_a   1.000
_cell.length_b   1.000
_cell.length_c   1.000
_cell.angle_alpha   90.00
_cell.angle_beta   90.00
_cell.angle_gamma   90.00
#
_symmetry.space_group_name_H-M   'P 1'
#
loop_
_entity.id
_entity.type
_entity.pdbx_description
1 polymer ?
#
loop_
_entity_poly.entity_id
_entity_poly.type
_entity_poly.pdbx_seq_one_letter_code
_entity_poly.pdbx_strand_id
1 'polypeptide(L)'
;MAPVHRRLTRALFAWSFALVVTESAAEGDSTTGPGFATCASYFFLAARGHGVRDYDRLYSSGEHSLNVAAQRHGKDAATTKMEAASNTMMAEMHQDWREIAVLDSRYADACDTLLRDTGFHYD
;
A
#
# COMPACT_ATOMS: atom_id res chain seq x y z
N MET A 1 -37.55 3.71 -73.56
CA MET A 1 -37.49 4.46 -72.29
C MET A 1 -36.28 3.99 -71.50
N ALA A 2 -35.48 4.95 -71.01
CA ALA A 2 -34.11 4.78 -70.52
C ALA A 2 -34.02 4.27 -69.06
N PRO A 3 -32.86 3.69 -68.65
CA PRO A 3 -32.60 3.28 -67.27
C PRO A 3 -32.01 4.43 -66.44
N VAL A 4 -32.32 4.48 -65.13
CA VAL A 4 -31.64 5.36 -64.17
C VAL A 4 -31.12 4.54 -63.00
N HIS A 5 -29.80 4.38 -62.98
CA HIS A 5 -29.00 3.98 -61.81
C HIS A 5 -28.89 5.11 -60.78
N ARG A 6 -28.66 4.74 -59.51
CA ARG A 6 -27.87 5.42 -58.43
C ARG A 6 -28.62 5.25 -57.09
N ARG A 7 -28.00 5.00 -55.93
CA ARG A 7 -26.60 4.97 -55.48
C ARG A 7 -26.58 4.24 -54.12
N LEU A 8 -25.51 3.47 -53.91
CA LEU A 8 -25.04 3.00 -52.60
C LEU A 8 -24.69 4.20 -51.70
N THR A 9 -25.09 4.15 -50.42
CA THR A 9 -24.38 4.88 -49.36
C THR A 9 -24.30 4.02 -48.10
N ARG A 10 -23.06 3.67 -47.76
CA ARG A 10 -22.62 2.94 -46.57
C ARG A 10 -22.89 3.75 -45.31
N ALA A 11 -23.45 3.14 -44.27
CA ALA A 11 -23.37 3.64 -42.90
C ALA A 11 -22.30 2.82 -42.16
N LEU A 12 -21.13 3.41 -41.97
CA LEU A 12 -20.06 2.89 -41.13
C LEU A 12 -20.49 3.05 -39.67
N PHE A 13 -20.70 1.94 -38.98
CA PHE A 13 -20.91 1.90 -37.53
C PHE A 13 -19.58 2.24 -36.85
N ALA A 14 -19.47 3.48 -36.35
CA ALA A 14 -18.37 3.91 -35.51
C ALA A 14 -18.51 3.24 -34.13
N TRP A 15 -17.65 2.25 -33.87
CA TRP A 15 -17.46 1.66 -32.56
C TRP A 15 -16.62 2.61 -31.69
N SER A 16 -17.29 3.40 -30.87
CA SER A 16 -16.65 4.14 -29.78
C SER A 16 -16.32 3.16 -28.65
N PHE A 17 -15.07 2.73 -28.58
CA PHE A 17 -14.52 2.11 -27.38
C PHE A 17 -14.53 3.15 -26.25
N ALA A 18 -15.44 2.97 -25.29
CA ALA A 18 -15.43 3.70 -24.04
C ALA A 18 -14.16 3.31 -23.27
N LEU A 19 -13.24 4.26 -23.13
CA LEU A 19 -12.15 4.21 -22.17
C LEU A 19 -12.76 4.13 -20.76
N VAL A 20 -12.72 2.95 -20.15
CA VAL A 20 -12.93 2.80 -18.71
C VAL A 20 -11.66 3.31 -18.02
N VAL A 21 -11.74 4.54 -17.52
CA VAL A 21 -10.77 5.09 -16.57
C VAL A 21 -10.98 4.34 -15.26
N THR A 22 -10.09 3.41 -14.93
CA THR A 22 -9.99 2.84 -13.58
C THR A 22 -9.36 3.91 -12.69
N GLU A 23 -10.22 4.66 -12.00
CA GLU A 23 -9.85 5.56 -10.93
C GLU A 23 -9.39 4.70 -9.75
N SER A 24 -8.09 4.46 -9.65
CA SER A 24 -7.48 3.86 -8.47
C SER A 24 -7.69 4.84 -7.31
N ALA A 25 -8.62 4.52 -6.42
CA ALA A 25 -8.78 5.18 -5.14
C ALA A 25 -7.53 4.91 -4.27
N ALA A 26 -6.46 5.65 -4.55
CA ALA A 26 -5.42 5.92 -3.58
C ALA A 26 -6.02 6.90 -2.56
N GLU A 27 -6.77 6.37 -1.60
CA GLU A 27 -7.15 7.13 -0.41
C GLU A 27 -5.88 7.38 0.41
N GLY A 28 -5.19 8.44 0.02
CA GLY A 28 -4.16 9.09 0.81
C GLY A 28 -4.81 9.79 1.99
N ASP A 29 -4.77 9.16 3.15
CA ASP A 29 -4.93 9.88 4.40
C ASP A 29 -3.58 10.58 4.69
N SER A 30 -3.44 11.77 4.12
CA SER A 30 -2.23 12.56 4.20
C SER A 30 -2.22 13.40 5.46
N THR A 31 -1.38 13.03 6.42
CA THR A 31 -0.66 14.03 7.22
C THR A 31 0.82 13.62 7.28
N THR A 32 1.47 13.78 6.12
CA THR A 32 2.93 13.76 5.84
C THR A 32 3.74 12.49 6.19
N GLY A 33 3.15 11.44 6.78
CA GLY A 33 3.86 10.19 7.13
C GLY A 33 3.18 8.90 6.66
N PRO A 34 3.84 7.75 6.81
CA PRO A 34 3.24 6.43 6.55
C PRO A 34 2.06 6.19 7.51
N GLY A 35 1.01 5.54 7.01
CA GLY A 35 -0.13 5.14 7.85
C GLY A 35 0.17 3.90 8.71
N PHE A 36 -0.70 3.62 9.69
CA PHE A 36 -0.54 2.48 10.61
C PHE A 36 -0.36 1.12 9.93
N ALA A 37 -1.08 0.84 8.83
CA ALA A 37 -0.91 -0.42 8.09
C ALA A 37 0.48 -0.51 7.43
N THR A 38 1.00 0.60 6.91
CA THR A 38 2.37 0.69 6.37
C THR A 38 3.40 0.50 7.48
N CYS A 39 3.20 1.12 8.64
CA CYS A 39 4.10 0.94 9.78
C CYS A 39 4.08 -0.46 10.35
N ALA A 40 2.91 -1.13 10.38
CA ALA A 40 2.81 -2.54 10.73
C ALA A 40 3.72 -3.41 9.84
N SER A 41 3.64 -3.19 8.52
CA SER A 41 4.51 -3.88 7.56
C SER A 41 5.99 -3.64 7.84
N TYR A 42 6.40 -2.37 8.05
CA TYR A 42 7.78 -2.04 8.39
C TYR A 42 8.25 -2.80 9.63
N PHE A 43 7.50 -2.72 10.72
CA PHE A 43 7.87 -3.33 11.99
C PHE A 43 7.97 -4.85 11.92
N PHE A 44 7.07 -5.53 11.21
CA PHE A 44 7.18 -6.99 11.03
C PHE A 44 8.40 -7.39 10.20
N LEU A 45 8.73 -6.63 9.16
CA LEU A 45 9.94 -6.86 8.37
C LEU A 45 11.20 -6.56 9.20
N ALA A 46 11.20 -5.48 9.98
CA ALA A 46 12.28 -5.09 10.87
C ALA A 46 12.52 -6.14 11.96
N ALA A 47 11.46 -6.70 12.56
CA ALA A 47 11.56 -7.77 13.56
C ALA A 47 12.32 -8.99 13.01
N ARG A 48 12.12 -9.30 11.73
CA ARG A 48 12.84 -10.37 11.04
C ARG A 48 14.28 -9.97 10.70
N GLY A 49 14.52 -8.72 10.31
CA GLY A 49 15.82 -8.23 9.86
C GLY A 49 16.85 -7.95 10.98
N HIS A 50 16.42 -7.38 12.10
CA HIS A 50 17.32 -6.97 13.21
C HIS A 50 17.71 -8.08 14.18
N GLY A 51 17.04 -9.24 14.09
CA GLY A 51 17.36 -10.44 14.88
C GLY A 51 16.74 -10.44 16.28
N VAL A 52 17.08 -11.47 17.06
CA VAL A 52 16.32 -11.87 18.28
C VAL A 52 16.26 -10.82 19.39
N ARG A 53 17.23 -9.89 19.46
CA ARG A 53 17.27 -8.89 20.53
C ARG A 53 16.20 -7.81 20.37
N ASP A 54 15.83 -7.52 19.13
CA ASP A 54 14.85 -6.49 18.79
C ASP A 54 13.49 -7.09 18.40
N TYR A 55 13.40 -8.42 18.32
CA TYR A 55 12.21 -9.11 17.82
C TYR A 55 10.95 -8.75 18.59
N ASP A 56 10.93 -8.90 19.92
CA ASP A 56 9.72 -8.66 20.73
C ASP A 56 9.25 -7.20 20.63
N ARG A 57 10.19 -6.25 20.64
CA ARG A 57 9.92 -4.83 20.44
C ARG A 57 9.27 -4.55 19.11
N LEU A 58 9.93 -4.96 18.03
CA LEU A 58 9.48 -4.66 16.67
C LEU A 58 8.19 -5.43 16.36
N TYR A 59 8.04 -6.68 16.79
CA TYR A 59 6.83 -7.45 16.58
C TYR A 59 5.63 -6.80 17.29
N SER A 60 5.78 -6.42 18.55
CA SER A 60 4.72 -5.76 19.33
C SER A 60 4.32 -4.40 18.73
N SER A 61 5.30 -3.62 18.24
CA SER A 61 5.06 -2.39 17.49
C SER A 61 4.25 -2.64 16.21
N GLY A 62 4.54 -3.74 15.51
CA GLY A 62 3.81 -4.18 14.32
C GLY A 62 2.36 -4.58 14.64
N GLU A 63 2.15 -5.37 15.69
CA GLU A 63 0.82 -5.77 16.14
C GLU A 63 -0.03 -4.58 16.55
N HIS A 64 0.52 -3.66 17.36
CA HIS A 64 -0.19 -2.45 17.77
C HIS A 64 -0.57 -1.61 16.54
N SER A 65 0.36 -1.40 15.62
CA SER A 65 0.10 -0.66 14.39
C SER A 65 -1.02 -1.29 13.57
N LEU A 66 -1.00 -2.62 13.37
CA LEU A 66 -2.05 -3.31 12.61
C LEU A 66 -3.40 -3.23 13.34
N ASN A 67 -3.42 -3.36 14.66
CA ASN A 67 -4.63 -3.25 15.46
C ASN A 67 -5.26 -1.86 15.35
N VAL A 68 -4.46 -0.79 15.42
CA VAL A 68 -4.94 0.58 15.21
C VAL A 68 -5.49 0.76 13.80
N ALA A 69 -4.80 0.25 12.77
CA ALA A 69 -5.30 0.29 11.40
C ALA A 69 -6.63 -0.46 11.24
N ALA A 70 -6.76 -1.64 11.84
CA ALA A 70 -7.96 -2.45 11.82
C ALA A 70 -9.13 -1.76 12.54
N GLN A 71 -8.88 -1.06 13.65
CA GLN A 71 -9.90 -0.27 14.34
C GLN A 71 -10.41 0.90 13.50
N ARG A 72 -9.53 1.55 12.72
CA ARG A 72 -9.88 2.73 11.91
C ARG A 72 -10.56 2.38 10.59
N HIS A 73 -10.15 1.29 9.95
CA HIS A 73 -10.55 0.99 8.57
C HIS A 73 -11.22 -0.37 8.39
N GLY A 74 -11.30 -1.18 9.45
CA GLY A 74 -11.71 -2.58 9.38
C GLY A 74 -10.52 -3.52 9.10
N LYS A 75 -10.63 -4.74 9.60
CA LYS A 75 -9.55 -5.75 9.56
C LYS A 75 -9.10 -6.07 8.13
N ASP A 76 -10.03 -6.31 7.23
CA ASP A 76 -9.72 -6.71 5.86
C ASP A 76 -9.00 -5.59 5.12
N ALA A 77 -9.50 -4.36 5.21
CA ALA A 77 -8.86 -3.20 4.60
C ALA A 77 -7.46 -2.93 5.18
N ALA A 78 -7.28 -3.06 6.50
CA ALA A 78 -5.99 -2.90 7.15
C ALA A 78 -4.98 -3.97 6.69
N THR A 79 -5.42 -5.22 6.57
CA THR A 79 -4.59 -6.34 6.11
C THR A 79 -4.17 -6.14 4.66
N THR A 80 -5.12 -5.80 3.77
CA THR A 80 -4.81 -5.52 2.35
C THR A 80 -3.81 -4.38 2.21
N LYS A 81 -3.96 -3.29 2.97
CA LYS A 81 -3.01 -2.16 2.96
C LYS A 81 -1.64 -2.56 3.48
N MET A 82 -1.57 -3.37 4.54
CA MET A 82 -0.31 -3.88 5.09
C MET A 82 0.40 -4.81 4.09
N GLU A 83 -0.32 -5.73 3.44
CA GLU A 83 0.23 -6.63 2.42
C GLU A 83 0.79 -5.86 1.23
N ALA A 84 0.06 -4.83 0.75
CA ALA A 84 0.54 -3.96 -0.31
C ALA A 84 1.84 -3.25 0.08
N ALA A 85 1.91 -2.69 1.29
CA ALA A 85 3.12 -2.05 1.82
C ALA A 85 4.28 -3.06 1.96
N SER A 86 4.00 -4.28 2.42
CA SER A 86 5.01 -5.35 2.55
C SER A 86 5.60 -5.72 1.20
N ASN A 87 4.77 -5.81 0.16
CA ASN A 87 5.27 -6.09 -1.18
C ASN A 87 6.18 -4.98 -1.70
N THR A 88 5.82 -3.71 -1.47
CA THR A 88 6.67 -2.56 -1.82
C THR A 88 7.99 -2.60 -1.05
N MET A 89 7.95 -2.76 0.27
CA MET A 89 9.15 -2.79 1.12
C MET A 89 10.08 -3.96 0.77
N MET A 90 9.53 -5.15 0.52
CA MET A 90 10.30 -6.31 0.08
C MET A 90 10.99 -6.05 -1.27
N ALA A 91 10.36 -5.31 -2.18
CA ALA A 91 10.98 -4.91 -3.43
C ALA A 91 12.10 -3.87 -3.20
N GLU A 92 11.91 -2.91 -2.29
CA GLU A 92 12.90 -1.88 -1.95
C GLU A 92 14.19 -2.46 -1.36
N MET A 93 14.10 -3.52 -0.56
CA MET A 93 15.25 -4.24 0.00
C MET A 93 15.74 -5.41 -0.88
N HIS A 94 15.28 -5.49 -2.13
CA HIS A 94 15.61 -6.57 -3.07
C HIS A 94 15.38 -8.00 -2.52
N GLN A 95 14.43 -8.16 -1.60
CA GLN A 95 14.19 -9.39 -0.86
C GLN A 95 15.40 -9.91 -0.06
N ASP A 96 16.44 -9.09 0.16
CA ASP A 96 17.62 -9.41 0.94
C ASP A 96 17.49 -8.82 2.34
N TRP A 97 17.33 -9.68 3.35
CA TRP A 97 17.22 -9.29 4.76
C TRP A 97 18.43 -8.50 5.27
N ARG A 98 19.59 -8.62 4.62
CA ARG A 98 20.78 -7.82 4.94
C ARG A 98 20.63 -6.34 4.58
N GLU A 99 19.67 -6.01 3.70
CA GLU A 99 19.34 -4.65 3.30
C GLU A 99 18.24 -4.01 4.16
N ILE A 100 17.92 -4.56 5.34
CA ILE A 100 16.90 -3.99 6.24
C ILE A 100 17.14 -2.52 6.58
N ALA A 101 18.40 -2.09 6.63
CA ALA A 101 18.80 -0.70 6.86
C ALA A 101 18.21 0.28 5.83
N VAL A 102 17.91 -0.17 4.62
CA VAL A 102 17.19 0.63 3.60
C VAL A 102 15.82 1.02 4.11
N LEU A 103 15.08 0.06 4.69
CA LEU A 103 13.76 0.32 5.26
C LEU A 103 13.88 1.16 6.52
N ASP A 104 14.86 0.91 7.39
CA ASP A 104 15.05 1.72 8.61
C ASP A 104 15.25 3.20 8.29
N SER A 105 16.10 3.50 7.31
CA SER A 105 16.38 4.89 6.91
C SER A 105 15.15 5.65 6.41
N ARG A 106 14.12 4.93 5.95
CA ARG A 106 12.91 5.50 5.35
C ARG A 106 11.72 5.51 6.30
N TYR A 107 11.54 4.46 7.10
CA TYR A 107 10.31 4.24 7.85
C TYR A 107 10.47 4.35 9.36
N ALA A 108 11.67 4.09 9.91
CA ALA A 108 11.85 3.97 11.37
C ALA A 108 11.35 5.19 12.13
N ASP A 109 11.89 6.37 11.82
CA ASP A 109 11.57 7.60 12.56
C ASP A 109 10.09 7.98 12.46
N ALA A 110 9.51 7.84 11.26
CA ALA A 110 8.13 8.22 11.00
C ALA A 110 7.15 7.26 11.70
N CYS A 111 7.44 5.95 11.66
CA CYS A 111 6.62 4.94 12.32
C CYS A 111 6.76 4.96 13.84
N ASP A 112 7.95 5.21 14.38
CA ASP A 112 8.16 5.42 15.81
C ASP A 112 7.40 6.66 16.30
N THR A 113 7.44 7.76 15.53
CA THR A 113 6.69 8.98 15.86
C THR A 113 5.19 8.70 15.88
N LEU A 114 4.69 8.02 14.84
CA LEU A 114 3.28 7.65 14.75
C LEU A 114 2.82 6.78 15.93
N LEU A 115 3.65 5.83 16.38
CA LEU A 115 3.35 5.01 17.55
C LEU A 115 3.31 5.82 18.85
N ARG A 116 4.30 6.70 19.07
CA ARG A 116 4.34 7.58 20.25
C ARG A 116 3.12 8.48 20.34
N ASP A 117 2.62 8.98 19.20
CA ASP A 117 1.41 9.81 19.15
C ASP A 117 0.15 9.05 19.58
N THR A 118 0.17 7.70 19.56
CA THR A 118 -0.91 6.87 20.13
C THR A 118 -0.75 6.57 21.62
N GLY A 119 0.31 7.06 22.27
CA GLY A 119 0.68 6.71 23.64
C GLY A 119 1.27 5.30 23.75
N PHE A 120 1.67 4.68 22.65
CA PHE A 120 2.38 3.41 22.68
C PHE A 120 3.83 3.62 23.12
N HIS A 121 4.20 2.95 24.20
CA HIS A 121 5.56 2.90 24.71
C HIS A 121 5.97 1.44 24.84
N TYR A 122 7.22 1.16 24.48
CA TYR A 122 7.85 -0.11 24.74
C TYR A 122 8.64 0.03 26.03
N ASP A 123 8.21 -0.69 27.07
CA ASP A 123 8.82 -0.69 28.40
C ASP A 123 10.00 -1.68 28.49
#